data_AF-A0A529SUA5-F1
#
_entry.id   AF-A0A529SUA5-F1
#
_cell.length_a   1.000
_cell.length_b   1.000
_cell.length_c   1.000
_cell.angle_alpha   90.00
_cell.angle_beta   90.00
_cell.angle_gamma   90.00
#
_symmetry.space_group_name_H-M   'P 1'
#
loop_
_entity.id
_entity.type
_entity.pdbx_description
1 polymer ?
#
loop_
_entity_poly.entity_id
_entity_poly.type
_entity_poly.pdbx_seq_one_letter_code
_entity_poly.pdbx_strand_id
1 'polypeptide(L)'
;PKGRDFVDFDEDLQVKDLQNATKDGYREIELVKRFTTVGMGPSQGRHSALATARIVAEATGRTVGEIGITTARPPVGPETLGVLAGHHEVLERRTALHARHLALNAAMKPVGAWWRPYYYGDASKAQEAVREEILAVREGVGLLDVSTLGKLEIRGPDAGEFLDRLYTMAHANQPVGRVRYCLMLNDMGSVIDDGVAYRMAQDQFYVTATTGAVARFYADMLFWNAEWRLKVDVLN
;
A
#
# COMPACT_ATOMS: atom_id res chain seq x y z
N PRO A 1 35.08 39.74 -27.74
CA PRO A 1 33.69 39.82 -27.23
C PRO A 1 33.70 39.96 -25.70
N LYS A 2 32.93 40.90 -25.12
CA LYS A 2 32.75 40.95 -23.66
C LYS A 2 32.07 39.63 -23.24
N GLY A 3 32.77 38.81 -22.46
CA GLY A 3 32.21 37.57 -21.93
C GLY A 3 30.96 37.83 -21.09
N ARG A 4 30.06 36.86 -21.02
CA ARG A 4 28.94 36.87 -20.07
C ARG A 4 29.42 36.10 -18.83
N ASP A 5 29.33 36.72 -17.66
CA ASP A 5 29.82 36.14 -16.39
C ASP A 5 28.82 35.10 -15.84
N PHE A 6 28.79 33.92 -16.46
CA PHE A 6 27.92 32.82 -16.06
C PHE A 6 28.36 32.18 -14.73
N VAL A 7 27.37 31.84 -13.91
CA VAL A 7 27.50 31.14 -12.63
C VAL A 7 26.87 29.76 -12.71
N ASP A 8 25.73 29.64 -13.38
CA ASP A 8 25.07 28.36 -13.63
C ASP A 8 24.72 28.21 -15.11
N PHE A 9 25.33 27.21 -15.75
CA PHE A 9 25.11 26.91 -17.15
C PHE A 9 23.82 26.12 -17.40
N ASP A 10 23.28 25.43 -16.39
CA ASP A 10 22.06 24.65 -16.58
C ASP A 10 20.82 25.54 -16.61
N GLU A 11 20.90 26.67 -15.90
CA GLU A 11 19.79 27.60 -15.65
C GLU A 11 20.05 28.99 -16.28
N ASP A 12 21.11 29.11 -17.09
CA ASP A 12 21.52 30.34 -17.79
C ASP A 12 21.76 31.58 -16.86
N LEU A 13 22.22 31.35 -15.63
CA LEU A 13 22.37 32.39 -14.62
C LEU A 13 23.73 33.07 -14.65
N GLN A 14 23.73 34.39 -14.51
CA GLN A 14 24.93 35.22 -14.42
C GLN A 14 25.11 35.83 -13.02
N VAL A 15 26.31 36.36 -12.76
CA VAL A 15 26.64 37.04 -11.50
C VAL A 15 25.61 38.13 -11.13
N LYS A 16 25.17 38.92 -12.13
CA LYS A 16 24.20 39.99 -11.94
C LYS A 16 22.85 39.49 -11.41
N ASP A 17 22.45 38.26 -11.75
CA ASP A 17 21.13 37.74 -11.36
C ASP A 17 21.11 37.39 -9.88
N LEU A 18 22.21 36.84 -9.36
CA LEU A 18 22.40 36.61 -7.92
C LEU A 18 22.55 37.92 -7.13
N GLN A 19 23.24 38.91 -7.69
CA GLN A 19 23.37 40.24 -7.10
C GLN A 19 22.02 40.98 -7.06
N ASN A 20 21.18 40.82 -8.08
CA ASN A 20 19.85 41.41 -8.08
C ASN A 20 18.93 40.72 -7.06
N ALA A 21 18.97 39.39 -6.97
CA ALA A 21 18.21 38.65 -5.95
C ALA A 21 18.57 39.08 -4.52
N THR A 22 19.86 39.29 -4.24
CA THR A 22 20.30 39.78 -2.92
C THR A 22 19.87 41.22 -2.66
N LYS A 23 19.84 42.09 -3.68
CA LYS A 23 19.28 43.47 -3.60
C LYS A 23 17.77 43.47 -3.36
N ASP A 24 17.05 42.51 -3.91
CA ASP A 24 15.61 42.34 -3.71
C ASP A 24 15.26 41.79 -2.31
N GLY A 25 16.28 41.45 -1.50
CA GLY A 25 16.12 41.05 -0.10
C GLY A 25 16.32 39.55 0.16
N TYR A 26 16.58 38.73 -0.87
CA TYR A 26 16.91 37.31 -0.69
C TYR A 26 18.36 37.17 -0.21
N ARG A 27 18.58 37.24 1.11
CA ARG A 27 19.94 37.26 1.71
C ARG A 27 20.45 35.92 2.23
N GLU A 28 19.59 34.90 2.28
CA GLU A 28 19.95 33.53 2.68
C GLU A 28 20.15 32.65 1.43
N ILE A 29 21.14 31.76 1.46
CA ILE A 29 21.54 30.95 0.29
C ILE A 29 20.40 30.09 -0.27
N GLU A 30 19.54 29.55 0.61
CA GLU A 30 18.37 28.77 0.21
C GLU A 30 17.28 29.63 -0.44
N LEU A 31 17.16 30.90 -0.05
CA LEU A 31 16.24 31.84 -0.67
C LEU A 31 16.75 32.30 -2.04
N VAL A 32 18.05 32.58 -2.15
CA VAL A 32 18.70 32.89 -3.43
C VAL A 32 18.53 31.71 -4.39
N LYS A 33 18.84 30.48 -3.96
CA LYS A 33 18.62 29.24 -4.72
C LYS A 33 17.20 29.14 -5.29
N ARG A 34 16.19 29.31 -4.44
CA ARG A 34 14.78 29.16 -4.83
C ARG A 34 14.31 30.27 -5.77
N PHE A 35 14.78 31.49 -5.57
CA PHE A 35 14.36 32.63 -6.36
C PHE A 35 15.04 32.64 -7.74
N THR A 36 16.34 32.39 -7.79
CA THR A 36 17.11 32.47 -9.05
C THR A 36 17.19 31.16 -9.80
N THR A 37 16.76 30.05 -9.20
CA THR A 37 16.92 28.66 -9.69
C THR A 37 18.34 28.12 -9.71
N VAL A 38 19.32 28.83 -9.14
CA VAL A 38 20.73 28.39 -9.15
C VAL A 38 20.91 27.02 -8.50
N GLY A 39 21.55 26.10 -9.23
CA GLY A 39 21.82 24.73 -8.82
C GLY A 39 20.60 23.79 -8.87
N MET A 40 19.49 24.19 -9.51
CA MET A 40 18.32 23.33 -9.70
C MET A 40 18.34 22.50 -10.99
N GLY A 41 19.29 22.77 -11.88
CA GLY A 41 19.47 22.04 -13.13
C GLY A 41 20.06 20.63 -12.98
N PRO A 42 20.31 19.91 -14.09
CA PRO A 42 20.78 18.52 -14.08
C PRO A 42 22.08 18.27 -13.33
N SER A 43 22.97 19.26 -13.24
CA SER A 43 24.20 19.18 -12.44
C SER A 43 23.95 19.20 -10.93
N GLN A 44 22.75 19.58 -10.49
CA GLN A 44 22.38 19.83 -9.09
C GLN A 44 23.35 20.82 -8.40
N GLY A 45 23.84 21.81 -9.14
CA GLY A 45 24.68 22.88 -8.63
C GLY A 45 26.11 22.48 -8.32
N ARG A 46 26.60 21.34 -8.83
CA ARG A 46 28.00 20.91 -8.63
C ARG A 46 29.02 21.93 -9.13
N HIS A 47 28.74 22.62 -10.23
CA HIS A 47 29.60 23.71 -10.73
C HIS A 47 29.27 25.08 -10.14
N SER A 48 28.02 25.33 -9.74
CA SER A 48 27.55 26.67 -9.35
C SER A 48 27.58 26.93 -7.84
N ALA A 49 27.44 25.91 -6.98
CA ALA A 49 27.20 26.09 -5.54
C ALA A 49 28.25 26.94 -4.80
N LEU A 50 29.55 26.69 -5.01
CA LEU A 50 30.60 27.47 -4.36
C LEU A 50 30.69 28.90 -4.91
N ALA A 51 30.49 29.07 -6.23
CA ALA A 51 30.48 30.38 -6.87
C ALA A 51 29.31 31.22 -6.36
N THR A 52 28.11 30.62 -6.27
CA THR A 52 26.93 31.23 -5.66
C THR A 52 27.19 31.64 -4.22
N ALA A 53 27.75 30.75 -3.39
CA ALA A 53 28.04 31.08 -1.99
C ALA A 53 29.00 32.26 -1.85
N ARG A 54 30.01 32.36 -2.71
CA ARG A 54 30.95 33.51 -2.75
C ARG A 54 30.28 34.81 -3.18
N ILE A 55 29.44 34.77 -4.22
CA ILE A 55 28.73 35.96 -4.72
C ILE A 55 27.73 36.47 -3.68
N VAL A 56 26.99 35.58 -3.04
CA VAL A 56 26.05 35.94 -1.96
C VAL A 56 26.80 36.45 -0.73
N ALA A 57 27.93 35.84 -0.37
CA ALA A 57 28.79 36.30 0.72
C ALA A 57 29.27 37.74 0.48
N GLU A 58 29.81 38.03 -0.71
CA GLU A 58 30.24 39.37 -1.10
C GLU A 58 29.07 40.38 -1.10
N ALA A 59 27.94 40.02 -1.72
CA ALA A 59 26.77 40.91 -1.81
C ALA A 59 26.11 41.20 -0.44
N THR A 60 26.32 40.32 0.55
CA THR A 60 25.73 40.48 1.89
C THR A 60 26.71 40.94 2.97
N GLY A 61 28.01 41.04 2.65
CA GLY A 61 29.06 41.39 3.61
C GLY A 61 29.37 40.29 4.63
N ARG A 62 29.09 39.02 4.29
CA ARG A 62 29.29 37.84 5.14
C ARG A 62 30.42 36.98 4.57
N THR A 63 30.93 36.04 5.37
CA THR A 63 31.86 35.01 4.92
C THR A 63 31.13 33.83 4.29
N VAL A 64 31.83 33.03 3.46
CA VAL A 64 31.27 31.79 2.90
C VAL A 64 30.88 30.80 4.01
N GLY A 65 31.61 30.78 5.13
CA GLY A 65 31.28 29.95 6.30
C GLY A 65 29.97 30.36 6.98
N GLU A 66 29.64 31.64 7.01
CA GLU A 66 28.37 32.15 7.56
C GLU A 66 27.18 31.97 6.61
N ILE A 67 27.42 31.96 5.30
CA ILE A 67 26.38 31.70 4.28
C ILE A 67 26.09 30.21 4.16
N GLY A 68 27.12 29.37 4.26
CA GLY A 68 27.04 27.93 4.03
C GLY A 68 26.86 27.57 2.56
N ILE A 69 26.61 26.28 2.33
CA ILE A 69 26.21 25.73 1.04
C ILE A 69 24.81 25.12 1.17
N THR A 70 24.13 24.94 0.05
CA THR A 70 22.78 24.38 0.04
C THR A 70 22.79 22.90 0.40
N THR A 71 21.67 22.40 0.90
CA THR A 71 21.57 21.01 1.38
C THR A 71 21.73 20.01 0.23
N ALA A 72 22.70 19.10 0.33
CA ALA A 72 22.83 17.96 -0.58
C ALA A 72 21.75 16.90 -0.31
N ARG A 73 21.13 16.36 -1.37
CA ARG A 73 20.09 15.33 -1.28
C ARG A 73 20.42 14.14 -2.20
N PRO A 74 20.15 12.89 -1.78
CA PRO A 74 20.13 11.76 -2.69
C PRO A 74 18.99 11.87 -3.73
N PRO A 75 19.13 11.24 -4.91
CA PRO A 75 20.34 10.59 -5.41
C PRO A 75 21.42 11.62 -5.80
N VAL A 76 22.70 11.26 -5.67
CA VAL A 76 23.84 12.19 -5.91
C VAL A 76 23.84 12.70 -7.36
N GLY A 77 23.42 11.87 -8.31
CA GLY A 77 23.13 12.22 -9.69
C GLY A 77 21.81 11.61 -10.15
N PRO A 78 21.36 11.90 -11.38
CA PRO A 78 20.14 11.30 -11.90
C PRO A 78 20.29 9.77 -11.98
N GLU A 79 19.28 9.07 -11.47
CA GLU A 79 19.15 7.62 -11.58
C GLU A 79 17.96 7.28 -12.47
N THR A 80 18.06 6.19 -13.22
CA THR A 80 16.94 5.76 -14.06
C THR A 80 15.82 5.17 -13.20
N LEU A 81 14.57 5.55 -13.49
CA LEU A 81 13.41 4.99 -12.77
C LEU A 81 13.34 3.46 -12.91
N GLY A 82 13.84 2.88 -14.01
CA GLY A 82 13.90 1.43 -14.20
C GLY A 82 14.86 0.73 -13.23
N VAL A 83 16.02 1.33 -12.93
CA VAL A 83 16.94 0.81 -11.91
C VAL A 83 16.32 0.92 -10.51
N LEU A 84 15.65 2.03 -10.21
CA LEU A 84 14.99 2.24 -8.93
C LEU A 84 13.77 1.32 -8.73
N ALA A 85 13.04 1.01 -9.80
CA ALA A 85 11.96 0.04 -9.78
C ALA A 85 12.49 -1.39 -9.57
N GLY A 86 13.65 -1.71 -10.16
CA GLY A 86 14.21 -3.05 -10.09
C GLY A 86 13.28 -4.08 -10.76
N HIS A 87 13.36 -5.34 -10.29
CA HIS A 87 12.47 -6.39 -10.75
C HIS A 87 11.18 -6.42 -9.92
N HIS A 88 10.05 -6.15 -10.56
CA HIS A 88 8.73 -6.28 -9.98
C HIS A 88 7.98 -7.45 -10.61
N GLU A 89 7.86 -8.56 -9.89
CA GLU A 89 6.91 -9.61 -10.22
C GLU A 89 5.61 -9.36 -9.46
N VAL A 90 4.49 -9.31 -10.19
CA VAL A 90 3.17 -9.27 -9.56
C VAL A 90 2.94 -10.63 -8.91
N LEU A 91 2.81 -10.66 -7.58
CA LEU A 91 2.51 -11.88 -6.85
C LEU A 91 1.10 -12.37 -7.20
N GLU A 92 1.03 -13.35 -8.09
CA GLU A 92 -0.22 -14.01 -8.48
C GLU A 92 -0.46 -15.27 -7.65
N ARG A 93 -1.59 -15.33 -6.96
CA ARG A 93 -2.07 -16.53 -6.27
C ARG A 93 -3.14 -17.21 -7.11
N ARG A 94 -3.02 -18.52 -7.25
CA ARG A 94 -3.91 -19.38 -8.05
C ARG A 94 -4.43 -20.51 -7.18
N THR A 95 -5.72 -20.82 -7.28
CA THR A 95 -6.30 -21.96 -6.56
C THR A 95 -5.86 -23.27 -7.22
N ALA A 96 -6.00 -24.39 -6.52
CA ALA A 96 -5.75 -25.72 -7.11
C ALA A 96 -6.64 -26.00 -8.35
N LEU A 97 -7.76 -25.29 -8.49
CA LEU A 97 -8.71 -25.41 -9.60
C LEU A 97 -8.42 -24.44 -10.76
N HIS A 98 -7.37 -23.62 -10.69
CA HIS A 98 -7.09 -22.57 -11.68
C HIS A 98 -7.02 -23.10 -13.12
N ALA A 99 -6.31 -24.20 -13.35
CA ALA A 99 -6.23 -24.83 -14.67
C ALA A 99 -7.60 -25.30 -15.19
N ARG A 100 -8.47 -25.78 -14.29
CA ARG A 100 -9.83 -26.18 -14.64
C ARG A 100 -10.69 -24.98 -15.01
N HIS A 101 -10.54 -23.85 -14.31
CA HIS A 101 -11.23 -22.61 -14.64
C HIS A 101 -10.89 -22.14 -16.05
N LEU A 102 -9.59 -22.13 -16.40
CA LEU A 102 -9.15 -21.79 -17.75
C LEU A 102 -9.72 -22.72 -18.82
N ALA A 103 -9.70 -24.04 -18.57
CA ALA A 103 -10.27 -25.04 -19.49
C ALA A 103 -11.78 -24.91 -19.68
N LEU A 104 -12.49 -24.29 -18.73
CA LEU A 104 -13.93 -24.00 -18.81
C LEU A 104 -14.21 -22.59 -19.35
N ASN A 105 -13.21 -21.90 -19.91
CA ASN A 105 -13.32 -20.53 -20.41
C ASN A 105 -13.82 -19.54 -19.33
N ALA A 106 -13.31 -19.68 -18.11
CA ALA A 106 -13.54 -18.69 -17.08
C ALA A 106 -12.90 -17.36 -17.43
N ALA A 107 -13.65 -16.28 -17.29
CA ALA A 107 -13.11 -14.93 -17.25
C ALA A 107 -12.41 -14.71 -15.91
N MET A 108 -11.09 -14.92 -15.88
CA MET A 108 -10.29 -14.76 -14.67
C MET A 108 -9.98 -13.28 -14.41
N LYS A 109 -10.16 -12.81 -13.17
CA LYS A 109 -9.78 -11.45 -12.76
C LYS A 109 -9.08 -11.43 -11.40
N PRO A 110 -8.25 -10.41 -11.13
CA PRO A 110 -7.59 -10.25 -9.84
C PRO A 110 -8.57 -9.78 -8.76
N VAL A 111 -8.49 -10.42 -7.59
CA VAL A 111 -9.11 -10.03 -6.32
C VAL A 111 -8.01 -10.03 -5.26
N GLY A 112 -7.44 -8.85 -5.01
CA GLY A 112 -6.14 -8.76 -4.34
C GLY A 112 -5.08 -9.51 -5.15
N ALA A 113 -4.30 -10.37 -4.49
CA ALA A 113 -3.32 -11.23 -5.17
C ALA A 113 -3.94 -12.46 -5.87
N TRP A 114 -5.21 -12.78 -5.63
CA TRP A 114 -5.83 -14.01 -6.17
C TRP A 114 -6.46 -13.81 -7.53
N TRP A 115 -6.23 -14.76 -8.44
CA TRP A 115 -6.99 -14.84 -9.70
C TRP A 115 -8.22 -15.74 -9.53
N ARG A 116 -9.41 -15.14 -9.63
CA ARG A 116 -10.71 -15.80 -9.42
C ARG A 116 -11.55 -15.82 -10.71
N PRO A 117 -12.35 -16.88 -10.94
CA PRO A 117 -13.34 -16.88 -12.02
C PRO A 117 -14.44 -15.86 -11.69
N TYR A 118 -14.73 -14.94 -12.62
CA TYR A 118 -15.83 -13.99 -12.48
C TYR A 118 -17.13 -14.48 -13.11
N TYR A 119 -17.02 -15.20 -14.23
CA TYR A 119 -18.09 -15.90 -14.94
C TYR A 119 -17.42 -16.87 -15.93
N TYR A 120 -18.18 -17.77 -16.52
CA TYR A 120 -17.74 -18.73 -17.52
C TYR A 120 -18.41 -18.45 -18.87
N GLY A 121 -17.63 -18.38 -19.95
CA GLY A 121 -18.14 -18.17 -21.31
C GLY A 121 -17.51 -16.99 -22.06
N ASP A 122 -18.16 -16.59 -23.15
CA ASP A 122 -17.64 -15.54 -24.05
C ASP A 122 -17.69 -14.16 -23.38
N ALA A 123 -16.58 -13.43 -23.44
CA ALA A 123 -16.48 -12.10 -22.87
C ALA A 123 -17.43 -11.07 -23.53
N SER A 124 -17.76 -11.24 -24.80
CA SER A 124 -18.73 -10.40 -25.50
C SER A 124 -20.17 -10.55 -24.98
N LYS A 125 -20.44 -11.64 -24.25
CA LYS A 125 -21.76 -11.99 -23.69
C LYS A 125 -21.75 -12.07 -22.16
N ALA A 126 -20.83 -11.38 -21.50
CA ALA A 126 -20.62 -11.49 -20.05
C ALA A 126 -21.91 -11.31 -19.23
N GLN A 127 -22.78 -10.35 -19.57
CA GLN A 127 -24.03 -10.12 -18.85
C GLN A 127 -25.04 -11.26 -19.00
N GLU A 128 -25.12 -11.85 -20.20
CA GLU A 128 -25.98 -12.99 -20.49
C GLU A 128 -25.47 -14.22 -19.73
N ALA A 129 -24.17 -14.51 -19.80
CA ALA A 129 -23.53 -15.60 -19.07
C ALA A 129 -23.78 -15.51 -17.55
N VAL A 130 -23.59 -14.33 -16.96
CA VAL A 130 -23.88 -14.10 -15.52
C VAL A 130 -25.36 -14.31 -15.22
N ARG A 131 -26.27 -13.86 -16.09
CA ARG A 131 -27.72 -14.08 -15.90
C ARG A 131 -28.06 -15.56 -15.94
N GLU A 132 -27.48 -16.30 -16.88
CA GLU A 132 -27.65 -17.75 -16.99
C GLU A 132 -27.10 -18.48 -15.77
N GLU A 133 -25.92 -18.11 -15.27
CA GLU A 133 -25.35 -18.65 -14.02
C GLU A 133 -26.28 -18.42 -12.83
N ILE A 134 -26.86 -17.21 -12.72
CA ILE A 134 -27.83 -16.89 -11.66
C ILE A 134 -29.06 -17.79 -11.75
N LEU A 135 -29.64 -17.97 -12.94
CA LEU A 135 -30.80 -18.85 -13.14
C LEU A 135 -30.44 -20.30 -12.85
N ALA A 136 -29.29 -20.79 -13.33
CA ALA A 136 -28.81 -22.15 -13.07
C ALA A 136 -28.66 -22.46 -11.58
N VAL A 137 -28.17 -21.50 -10.78
CA VAL A 137 -28.08 -21.64 -9.31
C VAL A 137 -29.46 -21.63 -8.66
N ARG A 138 -30.38 -20.78 -9.12
CA ARG A 138 -31.72 -20.61 -8.51
C ARG A 138 -32.69 -21.73 -8.86
N GLU A 139 -32.60 -22.25 -10.08
CA GLU A 139 -33.52 -23.24 -10.64
C GLU A 139 -32.91 -24.65 -10.67
N GLY A 140 -31.63 -24.77 -10.30
CA GLY A 140 -30.89 -26.03 -10.31
C GLY A 140 -29.77 -26.06 -9.27
N VAL A 141 -28.53 -26.28 -9.73
CA VAL A 141 -27.34 -26.38 -8.88
C VAL A 141 -26.19 -25.62 -9.53
N GLY A 142 -25.41 -24.92 -8.71
CA GLY A 142 -24.16 -24.30 -9.12
C GLY A 142 -23.01 -24.66 -8.18
N LEU A 143 -21.80 -24.55 -8.70
CA LEU A 143 -20.56 -24.77 -7.96
C LEU A 143 -19.73 -23.48 -8.01
N LEU A 144 -19.17 -23.09 -6.87
CA LEU A 144 -18.34 -21.90 -6.75
C LEU A 144 -17.02 -22.25 -6.07
N ASP A 145 -15.91 -21.84 -6.67
CA ASP A 145 -14.60 -21.93 -6.02
C ASP A 145 -14.43 -20.81 -4.98
N VAL A 146 -14.65 -21.15 -3.72
CA VAL A 146 -14.48 -20.27 -2.55
C VAL A 146 -13.14 -20.49 -1.83
N SER A 147 -12.18 -21.20 -2.46
CA SER A 147 -10.89 -21.55 -1.87
C SER A 147 -10.04 -20.33 -1.48
N THR A 148 -10.40 -19.14 -1.95
CA THR A 148 -9.67 -17.89 -1.68
C THR A 148 -10.07 -17.18 -0.39
N LEU A 149 -11.17 -17.58 0.27
CA LEU A 149 -11.55 -17.00 1.57
C LEU A 149 -10.46 -17.27 2.62
N GLY A 150 -10.33 -16.38 3.59
CA GLY A 150 -9.50 -16.64 4.77
C GLY A 150 -10.03 -17.82 5.56
N LYS A 151 -9.13 -18.61 6.15
CA LYS A 151 -9.46 -19.80 6.93
C LYS A 151 -8.58 -19.76 8.16
N LEU A 152 -9.18 -19.44 9.29
CA LEU A 152 -8.48 -19.26 10.55
C LEU A 152 -8.99 -20.31 11.52
N GLU A 153 -8.07 -20.90 12.26
CA GLU A 153 -8.41 -21.84 13.30
C GLU A 153 -8.08 -21.24 14.66
N ILE A 154 -9.08 -21.19 15.54
CA ILE A 154 -9.01 -20.60 16.86
C ILE A 154 -9.16 -21.72 17.89
N ARG A 155 -8.16 -21.95 18.72
CA ARG A 155 -8.10 -23.06 19.67
C ARG A 155 -7.77 -22.60 21.07
N GLY A 156 -8.40 -23.16 22.08
CA GLY A 156 -8.08 -22.92 23.50
C GLY A 156 -9.31 -22.63 24.34
N PRO A 157 -9.20 -22.75 25.67
CA PRO A 157 -10.35 -22.65 26.58
C PRO A 157 -11.06 -21.29 26.51
N ASP A 158 -10.34 -20.24 26.11
CA ASP A 158 -10.89 -18.88 26.02
C ASP A 158 -11.34 -18.53 24.58
N ALA A 159 -11.38 -19.49 23.65
CA ALA A 159 -11.69 -19.23 22.23
C ALA A 159 -13.08 -18.60 22.04
N GLY A 160 -14.08 -19.04 22.80
CA GLY A 160 -15.41 -18.45 22.75
C GLY A 160 -15.42 -16.99 23.21
N GLU A 161 -14.74 -16.68 24.32
CA GLU A 161 -14.61 -15.31 24.83
C GLU A 161 -13.82 -14.42 23.87
N PHE A 162 -12.74 -14.94 23.29
CA PHE A 162 -11.94 -14.22 22.30
C PHE A 162 -12.78 -13.78 21.09
N LEU A 163 -13.63 -14.67 20.59
CA LEU A 163 -14.55 -14.35 19.50
C LEU A 163 -15.64 -13.35 19.91
N ASP A 164 -16.15 -13.41 21.14
CA ASP A 164 -17.12 -12.44 21.67
C ASP A 164 -16.55 -11.02 21.79
N ARG A 165 -15.23 -10.90 22.03
CA ARG A 165 -14.56 -9.59 22.07
C ARG A 165 -14.27 -9.02 20.68
N LEU A 166 -13.99 -9.88 19.69
CA LEU A 166 -13.65 -9.47 18.33
C LEU A 166 -14.87 -9.21 17.45
N TYR A 167 -15.93 -9.99 17.63
CA TYR A 167 -17.12 -9.94 16.80
C TYR A 167 -18.31 -9.39 17.57
N THR A 168 -19.24 -8.80 16.83
CA THR A 168 -20.47 -8.22 17.38
C THR A 168 -21.49 -9.25 17.90
N MET A 169 -21.24 -10.54 17.67
CA MET A 169 -22.15 -11.66 17.96
C MET A 169 -21.56 -12.56 19.06
N ALA A 170 -22.41 -13.15 19.91
CA ALA A 170 -21.97 -13.98 21.06
C ALA A 170 -21.62 -15.44 20.69
N HIS A 171 -20.41 -15.71 20.23
CA HIS A 171 -19.89 -17.04 19.92
C HIS A 171 -19.62 -17.95 21.13
N ALA A 172 -19.39 -17.44 22.35
CA ALA A 172 -19.09 -18.28 23.52
C ALA A 172 -20.18 -19.33 23.81
N ASN A 173 -21.45 -18.98 23.59
CA ASN A 173 -22.60 -19.87 23.79
C ASN A 173 -22.99 -20.69 22.55
N GLN A 174 -22.27 -20.55 21.44
CA GLN A 174 -22.58 -21.25 20.20
C GLN A 174 -22.45 -22.77 20.40
N PRO A 175 -23.46 -23.61 20.16
CA PRO A 175 -23.31 -25.05 20.33
C PRO A 175 -22.26 -25.64 19.38
N VAL A 176 -21.57 -26.71 19.80
CA VAL A 176 -20.67 -27.48 18.93
C VAL A 176 -21.45 -28.02 17.72
N GLY A 177 -20.80 -28.02 16.55
CA GLY A 177 -21.42 -28.43 15.29
C GLY A 177 -22.34 -27.37 14.67
N ARG A 178 -22.39 -26.16 15.23
CA ARG A 178 -23.14 -25.03 14.65
C ARG A 178 -22.20 -24.00 14.05
N VAL A 179 -22.73 -23.27 13.07
CA VAL A 179 -22.10 -22.12 12.42
C VAL A 179 -22.84 -20.84 12.79
N ARG A 180 -22.11 -19.74 12.92
CA ARG A 180 -22.67 -18.41 13.14
C ARG A 180 -21.94 -17.38 12.29
N TYR A 181 -22.70 -16.44 11.74
CA TYR A 181 -22.13 -15.30 11.03
C TYR A 181 -21.32 -14.40 11.98
N CYS A 182 -20.24 -13.86 11.45
CA CYS A 182 -19.29 -13.00 12.15
C CYS A 182 -19.30 -11.64 11.46
N LEU A 183 -19.35 -10.57 12.26
CA LEU A 183 -19.22 -9.20 11.77
C LEU A 183 -18.24 -8.47 12.68
N MET A 184 -17.09 -8.10 12.12
CA MET A 184 -16.02 -7.42 12.84
C MET A 184 -16.07 -5.92 12.61
N LEU A 185 -15.93 -5.17 13.69
CA LEU A 185 -15.83 -3.72 13.65
C LEU A 185 -14.44 -3.28 14.13
N ASN A 186 -14.02 -2.09 13.72
CA ASN A 186 -12.93 -1.38 14.39
C ASN A 186 -13.44 -0.65 15.64
N ASP A 187 -12.53 0.00 16.37
CA ASP A 187 -12.84 0.76 17.60
C ASP A 187 -13.84 1.92 17.38
N MET A 188 -13.99 2.38 16.14
CA MET A 188 -14.95 3.42 15.75
C MET A 188 -16.33 2.84 15.37
N GLY A 189 -16.52 1.53 15.49
CA GLY A 189 -17.75 0.84 15.11
C GLY A 189 -17.95 0.66 13.60
N SER A 190 -16.92 0.89 12.78
CA SER A 190 -16.99 0.69 11.33
C SER A 190 -16.70 -0.75 10.95
N VAL A 191 -17.45 -1.30 9.99
CA VAL A 191 -17.25 -2.68 9.50
C VAL A 191 -15.90 -2.78 8.82
N ILE A 192 -15.10 -3.77 9.22
CA ILE A 192 -13.78 -4.04 8.64
C ILE A 192 -13.65 -5.41 8.00
N ASP A 193 -14.44 -6.40 8.44
CA ASP A 193 -14.51 -7.72 7.81
C ASP A 193 -15.76 -8.48 8.27
N ASP A 194 -16.08 -9.57 7.58
CA ASP A 194 -17.13 -10.50 7.93
C ASP A 194 -16.78 -11.95 7.57
N GLY A 195 -17.62 -12.88 8.02
CA GLY A 195 -17.42 -14.30 7.72
C GLY A 195 -18.34 -15.20 8.53
N VAL A 196 -17.90 -16.43 8.76
CA VAL A 196 -18.62 -17.40 9.59
C VAL A 196 -17.65 -18.10 10.55
N ALA A 197 -18.10 -18.36 11.77
CA ALA A 197 -17.42 -19.18 12.75
C ALA A 197 -18.19 -20.48 12.92
N TYR A 198 -17.55 -21.60 12.60
CA TYR A 198 -18.03 -22.94 12.86
C TYR A 198 -17.36 -23.49 14.12
N ARG A 199 -18.15 -23.86 15.14
CA ARG A 199 -17.62 -24.42 16.40
C ARG A 199 -17.37 -25.91 16.21
N MET A 200 -16.12 -26.28 15.98
CA MET A 200 -15.71 -27.67 15.71
C MET A 200 -15.71 -28.53 16.97
N ALA A 201 -15.30 -27.95 18.09
CA ALA A 201 -15.32 -28.58 19.42
C ALA A 201 -15.56 -27.51 20.49
N GLN A 202 -15.60 -27.92 21.77
CA GLN A 202 -15.86 -27.01 22.88
C GLN A 202 -14.92 -25.79 22.83
N ASP A 203 -13.63 -26.02 22.58
CA ASP A 203 -12.58 -25.00 22.65
C ASP A 203 -11.93 -24.76 21.28
N GLN A 204 -12.67 -24.97 20.19
CA GLN A 204 -12.13 -24.95 18.83
C GLN A 204 -13.12 -24.41 17.81
N PHE A 205 -12.72 -23.39 17.07
CA PHE A 205 -13.50 -22.76 16.01
C PHE A 205 -12.73 -22.71 14.70
N TYR A 206 -13.46 -22.88 13.60
CA TYR A 206 -13.01 -22.60 12.26
C TYR A 206 -13.70 -21.33 11.78
N VAL A 207 -12.93 -20.28 11.54
CA VAL A 207 -13.43 -18.94 11.24
C VAL A 207 -13.01 -18.57 9.83
N THR A 208 -13.95 -18.11 9.02
CA THR A 208 -13.66 -17.57 7.69
C THR A 208 -13.51 -16.07 7.73
N ALA A 209 -12.70 -15.53 6.82
CA ALA A 209 -12.55 -14.09 6.58
C ALA A 209 -12.66 -13.80 5.08
N THR A 210 -12.91 -12.55 4.69
CA THR A 210 -12.93 -12.21 3.27
C THR A 210 -11.55 -12.39 2.63
N THR A 211 -11.53 -12.69 1.32
CA THR A 211 -10.29 -12.96 0.56
C THR A 211 -9.23 -11.88 0.72
N GLY A 212 -9.66 -10.61 0.75
CA GLY A 212 -8.76 -9.46 0.81
C GLY A 212 -8.29 -9.11 2.22
N ALA A 213 -9.05 -9.48 3.25
CA ALA A 213 -8.83 -8.99 4.62
C ALA A 213 -8.11 -10.00 5.52
N VAL A 214 -8.08 -11.30 5.19
CA VAL A 214 -7.56 -12.35 6.08
C VAL A 214 -6.17 -12.08 6.66
N ALA A 215 -5.24 -11.52 5.88
CA ALA A 215 -3.89 -11.24 6.36
C ALA A 215 -3.87 -10.16 7.47
N ARG A 216 -4.67 -9.11 7.28
CA ARG A 216 -4.87 -8.07 8.29
C ARG A 216 -5.60 -8.64 9.50
N PHE A 217 -6.67 -9.39 9.27
CA PHE A 217 -7.49 -9.92 10.34
C PHE A 217 -6.72 -10.90 11.24
N TYR A 218 -5.86 -11.74 10.65
CA TYR A 218 -4.92 -12.58 11.41
C TYR A 218 -3.96 -11.73 12.27
N ALA A 219 -3.41 -10.65 11.71
CA ALA A 219 -2.54 -9.75 12.48
C ALA A 219 -3.28 -9.05 13.63
N ASP A 220 -4.51 -8.58 13.38
CA ASP A 220 -5.36 -7.94 14.39
C ASP A 220 -5.71 -8.94 15.51
N MET A 221 -6.05 -10.19 15.18
CA MET A 221 -6.27 -11.26 16.16
C MET A 221 -5.04 -11.51 17.04
N LEU A 222 -3.85 -11.62 16.44
CA LEU A 222 -2.61 -11.82 17.19
C LEU A 222 -2.30 -10.64 18.11
N PHE A 223 -2.51 -9.42 17.62
CA PHE A 223 -2.33 -8.20 18.40
C PHE A 223 -3.26 -8.19 19.62
N TRP A 224 -4.55 -8.39 19.41
CA TRP A 224 -5.52 -8.37 20.51
C TRP A 224 -5.33 -9.51 21.50
N ASN A 225 -4.93 -10.69 21.03
CA ASN A 225 -4.63 -11.79 21.94
C ASN A 225 -3.39 -11.49 22.81
N ALA A 226 -2.38 -10.79 22.28
CA ALA A 226 -1.23 -10.34 23.06
C ALA A 226 -1.63 -9.34 24.16
N GLU A 227 -2.56 -8.44 23.86
CA GLU A 227 -3.08 -7.46 24.82
C GLU A 227 -3.99 -8.11 25.89
N TRP A 228 -4.95 -8.94 25.46
CA TRP A 228 -5.92 -9.56 26.37
C TRP A 228 -5.38 -10.78 27.13
N ARG A 229 -4.28 -11.38 26.64
CA ARG A 229 -3.61 -12.54 27.24
C ARG A 229 -4.56 -13.72 27.49
N LEU A 230 -5.46 -13.96 26.54
CA LEU A 230 -6.35 -15.12 26.58
C LEU A 230 -5.56 -16.39 26.20
N LYS A 231 -5.99 -17.54 26.72
CA LYS A 231 -5.42 -18.84 26.38
C LYS A 231 -6.01 -19.31 25.04
N VAL A 232 -5.56 -18.67 23.97
CA VAL A 232 -6.00 -18.95 22.60
C VAL A 232 -4.80 -19.00 21.66
N ASP A 233 -4.77 -20.02 20.81
CA ASP A 233 -3.91 -20.11 19.64
C ASP A 233 -4.72 -19.76 18.39
N VAL A 234 -4.13 -18.94 17.52
CA VAL A 234 -4.70 -18.54 16.23
C VAL A 234 -3.78 -19.06 15.12
N LEU A 235 -4.34 -19.86 14.20
CA LEU A 235 -3.63 -20.45 13.07
C LEU A 235 -4.26 -19.97 11.75
N ASN A 236 -3.45 -19.67 10.74
CA ASN A 236 -3.85 -19.29 9.37
C ASN A 236 -3.16 -20.19 8.35
#